data_AF-A0A2G9T402-F1
#
_entry.id   AF-A0A2G9T402-F1
#
_cell.length_a   1.000
_cell.length_b   1.000
_cell.length_c   1.000
_cell.angle_alpha   90.00
_cell.angle_beta   90.00
_cell.angle_gamma   90.00
#
_symmetry.space_group_name_H-M   'P 1'
#
loop_
_entity.id
_entity.type
_entity.pdbx_description
1 polymer ?
#
loop_
_entity_poly.entity_id
_entity_poly.type
_entity_poly.pdbx_seq_one_letter_code
_entity_poly.pdbx_strand_id
1 'polypeptide(L)'
;EFKAEMSPPEGQEEYELIAGCLREKSGFENYKNQKTQMELYDKLGSQHREYIRKAITAMQNIRTFIENEYWAIATERTELDTLRREMDFAKAELKAAKDEQLVAVKNQLYNLAVSAFEEKLKK
;
A
#
# COMPACT_ATOMS: atom_id res chain seq x y z
N GLU A 1 12.23 -0.67 13.40
CA GLU A 1 11.53 0.18 12.42
C GLU A 1 12.53 1.07 11.70
N PHE A 2 12.63 0.99 10.38
CA PHE A 2 13.50 1.89 9.62
C PHE A 2 12.74 3.19 9.36
N LYS A 3 12.87 4.18 10.25
CA LYS A 3 12.50 5.57 9.96
C LYS A 3 13.63 6.17 9.13
N ALA A 4 13.64 5.89 7.83
CA ALA A 4 14.42 6.72 6.92
C ALA A 4 13.77 8.11 6.95
N GLU A 5 14.44 9.08 7.55
CA GLU A 5 14.15 10.48 7.27
C GLU A 5 14.50 10.71 5.80
N MET A 6 13.50 10.49 4.93
CA MET A 6 13.62 10.62 3.47
C MET A 6 13.57 12.08 3.03
N SER A 7 13.35 13.02 3.97
CA SER A 7 13.43 14.45 3.72
C SER A 7 14.84 14.95 3.99
N PRO A 8 15.42 15.76 3.09
CA PRO A 8 16.67 16.47 3.40
C PRO A 8 16.54 17.25 4.70
N PRO A 9 17.57 17.29 5.57
CA PRO A 9 17.57 18.17 6.74
C PRO A 9 17.35 19.63 6.35
N GLU A 10 16.88 20.47 7.28
CA GLU A 10 16.68 21.91 7.06
C GLU A 10 17.98 22.57 6.56
N GLY A 11 17.89 23.41 5.54
CA GLY A 11 19.04 24.06 4.91
C GLY A 11 19.91 23.15 4.02
N GLN A 12 19.60 21.86 3.92
CA GLN A 12 20.36 20.89 3.08
C GLN A 12 19.62 20.47 1.80
N GLU A 13 18.46 21.06 1.53
CA GLU A 13 17.79 20.88 0.25
C GLU A 13 18.56 21.64 -0.84
N GLU A 14 18.60 21.11 -2.07
CA GLU A 14 19.46 21.61 -3.15
C GLU A 14 19.24 23.09 -3.48
N TYR A 15 18.00 23.55 -3.54
CA TYR A 15 17.69 24.96 -3.81
C TYR A 15 17.99 25.86 -2.60
N GLU A 16 17.81 25.36 -1.39
CA GLU A 16 18.21 26.08 -0.17
C GLU A 16 19.74 26.23 -0.06
N LEU A 17 20.49 25.21 -0.46
CA LEU A 17 21.96 25.27 -0.53
C LEU A 17 22.42 26.30 -1.55
N ILE A 18 21.73 26.42 -2.68
CA ILE A 18 22.02 27.44 -3.70
C ILE A 18 21.69 28.83 -3.16
N ALA A 19 20.51 29.02 -2.54
CA ALA A 19 20.13 30.29 -1.92
C ALA A 19 21.10 30.71 -0.81
N GLY A 20 21.52 29.76 0.04
CA GLY A 20 22.54 29.95 1.07
C GLY A 20 23.89 30.34 0.49
N CYS A 21 24.35 29.69 -0.59
CA CYS A 21 25.58 30.06 -1.28
C CYS A 21 25.53 31.49 -1.85
N LEU A 22 24.41 31.88 -2.47
CA LEU A 22 24.21 33.24 -2.99
C LEU A 22 24.15 34.29 -1.88
N ARG A 23 23.77 33.90 -0.66
CA ARG A 23 23.65 34.79 0.51
C ARG A 23 24.96 34.95 1.27
N GLU A 24 25.72 33.87 1.45
CA GLU A 24 26.82 33.80 2.43
C GLU A 24 28.21 33.82 1.80
N LYS A 25 28.37 33.41 0.53
CA LYS A 25 29.70 33.36 -0.11
C LYS A 25 30.06 34.69 -0.75
N SER A 26 31.25 35.20 -0.43
CA SER A 26 31.83 36.38 -1.08
C SER A 26 32.14 36.11 -2.55
N GLY A 27 32.07 37.15 -3.39
CA GLY A 27 32.31 37.06 -4.84
C GLY A 27 31.06 36.97 -5.70
N PHE A 28 29.87 36.86 -5.09
CA PHE A 28 28.58 36.94 -5.78
C PHE A 28 27.91 38.31 -5.68
N GLU A 29 28.51 39.31 -5.01
CA GLU A 29 27.88 40.62 -4.78
C GLU A 29 27.58 41.39 -6.08
N ASN A 30 28.36 41.13 -7.14
CA ASN A 30 28.18 41.73 -8.46
C ASN A 30 27.40 40.83 -9.43
N TYR A 31 26.86 39.71 -8.97
CA TYR A 31 26.09 38.80 -9.80
C TYR A 31 24.77 39.46 -10.20
N LYS A 32 24.55 39.62 -11.51
CA LYS A 32 23.34 40.25 -12.04
C LYS A 32 22.11 39.48 -11.56
N ASN A 33 21.15 40.19 -10.97
CA ASN A 33 19.90 39.64 -10.43
C ASN A 33 20.08 38.70 -9.22
N GLN A 34 21.17 38.80 -8.45
CA GLN A 34 21.42 37.99 -7.23
C GLN A 34 20.19 37.90 -6.32
N LYS A 35 19.59 39.06 -5.97
CA LYS A 35 18.40 39.11 -5.11
C LYS A 35 17.22 38.31 -5.69
N THR A 36 16.93 38.48 -6.98
CA THR A 36 15.85 37.76 -7.67
C THR A 36 16.12 36.25 -7.72
N GLN A 37 17.37 35.85 -7.93
CA GLN A 37 17.76 34.44 -7.92
C GLN A 37 17.64 33.83 -6.51
N MET A 38 18.08 34.54 -5.48
CA MET A 38 17.90 34.11 -4.08
C MET A 38 16.42 33.89 -3.76
N GLU A 39 15.55 34.87 -4.05
CA GLU A 39 14.10 34.75 -3.82
C GLU A 39 13.49 33.58 -4.60
N LEU A 40 13.94 33.34 -5.83
CA LEU A 40 13.50 32.21 -6.64
C LEU A 40 13.91 30.87 -6.01
N TYR A 41 15.17 30.74 -5.59
CA TYR A 41 15.68 29.50 -5.00
C TYR A 41 15.10 29.22 -3.62
N ASP A 42 14.90 30.25 -2.78
CA ASP A 42 14.18 30.12 -1.51
C ASP A 42 12.75 29.59 -1.76
N LYS A 43 12.06 30.12 -2.77
CA LYS A 43 10.73 29.64 -3.16
C LYS A 43 10.75 28.20 -3.67
N LEU A 44 11.69 27.86 -4.57
CA LEU A 44 11.81 26.51 -5.10
C LEU A 44 12.12 25.49 -4.00
N GLY A 45 13.00 25.82 -3.06
CA GLY A 45 13.31 24.97 -1.91
C GLY A 45 12.08 24.68 -1.06
N SER A 46 11.30 25.71 -0.75
CA SER A 46 10.06 25.54 0.02
C SER A 46 9.05 24.63 -0.69
N GLN A 47 8.86 24.82 -2.01
CA GLN A 47 7.96 24.00 -2.82
C GLN A 47 8.45 22.56 -2.96
N HIS A 48 9.76 22.36 -3.14
CA HIS A 48 10.34 21.03 -3.27
C HIS A 48 10.23 20.25 -1.96
N ARG A 49 10.47 20.88 -0.81
CA ARG A 49 10.22 20.27 0.51
C ARG A 49 8.77 19.84 0.69
N GLU A 50 7.82 20.69 0.30
CA GLU A 50 6.39 20.35 0.38
C GLU A 50 6.07 19.15 -0.52
N TYR A 51 6.61 19.11 -1.73
CA TYR A 51 6.46 17.99 -2.65
C TYR A 51 7.02 16.69 -2.06
N ILE A 52 8.24 16.71 -1.51
CA ILE A 52 8.86 15.55 -0.86
C ILE A 52 8.00 15.07 0.31
N ARG A 53 7.51 15.97 1.17
CA ARG A 53 6.61 15.61 2.29
C ARG A 53 5.35 14.91 1.80
N LYS A 54 4.68 15.46 0.78
CA LYS A 54 3.48 14.86 0.18
C LYS A 54 3.77 13.46 -0.40
N ALA A 55 4.89 13.29 -1.10
CA ALA A 55 5.32 12.00 -1.63
C ALA A 55 5.59 10.99 -0.51
N ILE A 56 6.25 11.40 0.58
CA ILE A 56 6.50 10.54 1.75
C ILE A 56 5.18 10.10 2.39
N THR A 57 4.24 11.01 2.60
CA THR A 57 2.91 10.67 3.14
C THR A 57 2.19 9.68 2.24
N ALA A 58 2.21 9.88 0.92
CA ALA A 58 1.61 8.93 -0.02
C ALA A 58 2.26 7.54 0.07
N MET A 59 3.59 7.47 0.12
CA MET A 59 4.31 6.20 0.29
C MET A 59 3.99 5.52 1.62
N GLN A 60 3.87 6.29 2.72
CA GLN A 60 3.48 5.77 4.02
C GLN A 60 2.08 5.17 3.97
N ASN A 61 1.11 5.86 3.36
CA ASN A 61 -0.24 5.34 3.20
C ASN A 61 -0.27 4.03 2.40
N ILE A 62 0.46 3.96 1.28
CA ILE A 62 0.58 2.73 0.48
C ILE A 62 1.18 1.60 1.31
N ARG A 63 2.24 1.89 2.07
CA ARG A 63 2.89 0.90 2.93
C ARG A 63 1.94 0.37 4.00
N THR A 64 1.24 1.26 4.70
CA THR A 64 0.26 0.89 5.72
C THR A 64 -0.86 0.04 5.14
N PHE A 65 -1.34 0.37 3.93
CA PHE A 65 -2.32 -0.44 3.22
C PHE A 65 -1.79 -1.86 2.94
N ILE A 66 -0.57 -1.98 2.42
CA ILE A 66 0.04 -3.28 2.12
C ILE A 66 0.23 -4.13 3.39
N GLU A 67 0.73 -3.51 4.46
CA GLU A 67 1.07 -4.21 5.71
C GLU A 67 -0.18 -4.68 6.47
N ASN A 68 -1.29 -3.93 6.42
CA ASN A 68 -2.48 -4.23 7.23
C ASN A 68 -3.66 -4.73 6.39
N GLU A 69 -4.12 -3.94 5.43
CA GLU A 69 -5.38 -4.17 4.72
C GLU A 69 -5.21 -5.24 3.63
N TYR A 70 -4.14 -5.15 2.85
CA TYR A 70 -3.88 -6.11 1.78
C TYR A 70 -3.68 -7.52 2.31
N TRP A 71 -3.00 -7.66 3.46
CA TRP A 71 -2.79 -8.95 4.11
C TRP A 71 -4.10 -9.56 4.65
N ALA A 72 -5.00 -8.74 5.21
CA ALA A 72 -6.32 -9.18 5.63
C ALA A 72 -7.15 -9.70 4.43
N ILE A 73 -7.18 -8.95 3.32
CA ILE A 73 -7.86 -9.37 2.08
C ILE A 73 -7.28 -10.69 1.55
N ALA A 74 -5.96 -10.84 1.55
CA ALA A 74 -5.29 -12.06 1.10
C ALA A 74 -5.65 -13.28 1.97
N THR A 75 -5.77 -13.08 3.28
CA THR A 75 -6.21 -14.11 4.23
C THR A 75 -7.64 -14.53 3.95
N GLU A 76 -8.57 -13.57 3.86
CA GLU A 76 -9.98 -13.85 3.57
C GLU A 76 -10.17 -14.58 2.24
N ARG A 77 -9.45 -14.15 1.20
CA ARG A 77 -9.47 -14.81 -0.11
C ARG A 77 -8.99 -16.26 -0.03
N THR A 78 -7.91 -16.51 0.73
CA THR A 78 -7.34 -17.85 0.88
C THR A 78 -8.30 -18.78 1.63
N GLU A 79 -8.96 -18.28 2.67
CA GLU A 79 -10.00 -19.02 3.40
C GLU A 79 -11.19 -19.35 2.49
N LEU A 80 -11.67 -18.36 1.72
CA LEU A 80 -12.77 -18.56 0.77
C LEU A 80 -12.40 -19.57 -0.33
N ASP A 81 -11.18 -19.51 -0.87
CA ASP A 81 -10.68 -20.47 -1.85
C ASP A 81 -10.56 -21.89 -1.28
N THR A 82 -10.26 -22.01 0.03
CA THR A 82 -10.24 -23.30 0.72
C THR A 82 -11.64 -23.89 0.82
N LEU A 83 -12.61 -23.10 1.29
CA LEU A 83 -14.02 -23.53 1.37
C LEU A 83 -14.59 -23.89 -0.01
N ARG A 84 -14.22 -23.14 -1.06
CA ARG A 84 -14.60 -23.46 -2.45
C ARG A 84 -14.09 -24.85 -2.85
N ARG A 85 -12.84 -25.17 -2.56
CA ARG A 85 -12.25 -26.48 -2.88
C ARG A 85 -12.93 -27.61 -2.11
N GLU A 86 -13.26 -27.40 -0.84
CA GLU A 86 -14.00 -28.36 -0.02
C GLU A 86 -15.40 -28.61 -0.59
N MET A 87 -16.10 -27.55 -0.98
CA MET A 87 -17.40 -27.63 -1.63
C MET A 87 -17.32 -28.38 -2.97
N ASP A 88 -16.34 -28.07 -3.81
CA ASP A 88 -16.12 -28.75 -5.10
C ASP A 88 -15.79 -30.23 -4.90
N PHE A 89 -15.00 -30.56 -3.88
CA PHE A 89 -14.70 -31.94 -3.50
C PHE A 89 -15.96 -32.69 -3.04
N ALA A 90 -16.75 -32.10 -2.13
CA ALA A 90 -18.00 -32.69 -1.65
C ALA A 90 -19.00 -32.93 -2.79
N LYS A 91 -19.06 -31.99 -3.75
CA LYS A 91 -19.87 -32.13 -4.96
C LYS A 91 -19.42 -33.29 -5.85
N ALA A 92 -18.11 -33.44 -6.04
CA ALA A 92 -17.54 -34.54 -6.81
C ALA A 92 -17.84 -35.90 -6.15
N GLU A 93 -17.68 -35.99 -4.83
CA GLU A 93 -17.98 -37.18 -4.03
C GLU A 93 -19.47 -37.56 -4.08
N LEU A 94 -20.37 -36.56 -3.97
CA LEU A 94 -21.80 -36.76 -4.13
C LEU A 94 -22.14 -37.33 -5.52
N LYS A 95 -21.51 -36.79 -6.57
CA LYS A 95 -21.72 -37.26 -7.95
C LYS A 95 -21.18 -38.69 -8.17
N ALA A 96 -20.15 -39.08 -7.44
CA ALA A 96 -19.55 -40.42 -7.53
C ALA A 96 -20.32 -41.49 -6.73
N ALA A 97 -21.10 -41.09 -5.72
CA ALA A 97 -21.89 -42.00 -4.91
C ALA A 97 -23.01 -42.67 -5.72
N LYS A 98 -23.19 -43.99 -5.53
CA LYS A 98 -24.18 -44.80 -6.25
C LYS A 98 -25.25 -45.43 -5.35
N ASP A 99 -24.93 -45.59 -4.07
CA ASP A 99 -25.84 -46.15 -3.06
C ASP A 99 -26.71 -45.04 -2.46
N GLU A 100 -28.01 -45.25 -2.31
CA GLU A 100 -28.96 -44.25 -1.79
C GLU A 100 -28.60 -43.76 -0.37
N GLN A 101 -28.14 -44.65 0.51
CA GLN A 101 -27.72 -44.25 1.86
C GLN A 101 -26.46 -43.38 1.79
N LEU A 102 -25.51 -43.74 0.93
CA LEU A 102 -24.29 -42.97 0.74
C LEU A 102 -24.57 -41.61 0.06
N VAL A 103 -25.48 -41.56 -0.90
CA VAL A 103 -25.94 -40.32 -1.54
C VAL A 103 -26.56 -39.39 -0.51
N ALA A 104 -27.41 -39.89 0.40
CA ALA A 104 -28.02 -39.07 1.45
C ALA A 104 -26.96 -38.44 2.36
N VAL A 105 -25.96 -39.22 2.81
CA VAL A 105 -24.86 -38.73 3.65
C VAL A 105 -24.00 -37.70 2.88
N LYS A 106 -23.62 -37.99 1.64
CA LYS A 106 -22.79 -37.08 0.82
C LYS A 106 -23.54 -35.79 0.47
N ASN A 107 -24.86 -35.85 0.31
CA ASN A 107 -25.69 -34.68 0.07
C ASN A 107 -25.75 -33.76 1.29
N GLN A 108 -25.84 -34.32 2.50
CA GLN A 108 -25.74 -33.54 3.74
C GLN A 108 -24.36 -32.85 3.85
N LEU A 109 -23.27 -33.57 3.57
CA LEU A 109 -21.92 -33.02 3.58
C LEU A 109 -21.73 -31.90 2.55
N TYR A 110 -22.28 -32.07 1.34
CA TYR A 110 -22.26 -31.03 0.31
C TYR A 110 -23.02 -29.77 0.77
N ASN A 111 -24.23 -29.91 1.31
CA ASN A 111 -25.00 -28.76 1.79
C ASN A 111 -24.31 -28.03 2.95
N LEU A 112 -23.63 -28.75 3.83
CA LEU A 112 -22.83 -28.15 4.90
C LEU A 112 -21.67 -27.31 4.32
N ALA A 113 -20.94 -27.84 3.33
CA ALA A 113 -19.86 -27.13 2.65
C ALA A 113 -20.36 -25.90 1.88
N VAL A 114 -21.53 -26.00 1.23
CA VAL A 114 -22.21 -24.87 0.58
C VAL A 114 -22.54 -23.78 1.60
N SER A 115 -23.14 -24.14 2.74
CA SER A 115 -23.48 -23.17 3.80
C SER A 115 -22.24 -22.45 4.32
N ALA A 116 -21.15 -23.18 4.59
CA ALA A 116 -19.89 -22.59 5.07
C ALA A 116 -19.29 -21.61 4.04
N PHE A 117 -19.30 -21.97 2.76
CA PHE A 117 -18.85 -21.10 1.67
C PHE A 117 -19.71 -19.83 1.56
N GLU A 118 -21.04 -19.97 1.57
CA GLU A 118 -21.97 -18.83 1.47
C GLU A 118 -21.91 -17.90 2.69
N GLU A 119 -21.72 -18.46 3.89
CA GLU A 119 -21.51 -17.67 5.11
C GLU A 119 -20.22 -16.84 5.02
N LYS A 120 -19.14 -17.42 4.49
CA LYS A 120 -17.89 -16.68 4.29
C LYS A 120 -18.01 -15.62 3.20
N LEU A 121 -18.80 -15.86 2.14
CA LEU A 121 -19.03 -14.90 1.05
C LEU A 121 -19.78 -13.63 1.50
N LYS A 122 -20.59 -13.73 2.56
CA LYS A 122 -21.38 -12.62 3.11
C LYS A 122 -20.61 -11.74 4.11
N LYS A 123 -19.44 -12.18 4.55
CA LYS A 123 -18.52 -11.39 5.37
C LYS A 123 -17.70 -10.47 4.48
#